data_AF-A0A538B623-F1
#
_entry.id   AF-A0A538B623-F1
#
_cell.length_a   1.000
_cell.length_b   1.000
_cell.length_c   1.000
_cell.angle_alpha   90.00
_cell.angle_beta   90.00
_cell.angle_gamma   90.00
#
_symmetry.space_group_name_H-M   'P 1'
#
loop_
_entity.id
_entity.type
_entity.pdbx_description
1 polymer ?
#
loop_
_entity_poly.entity_id
_entity_poly.type
_entity_poly.pdbx_seq_one_letter_code
_entity_poly.pdbx_strand_id
1 'polypeptide(L)'
;MKFRIFALITAGAFLVALGGTPATAAGKAPSGAARVTRPAALPKAPGVLLYDQTDDPNGVAITSQDFEGSFDAYDNQLGDDFVVPTGHKWIIKSIVAPGVDKIAGDLTTLVNVYIYKNSGSLPGGLKYQSNSL
;
A
#
# COMPACT_ATOMS: atom_id res chain seq x y z
N MET A 1 -21.45 -29.38 4.80
CA MET A 1 -20.83 -29.94 6.02
C MET A 1 -20.11 -28.81 6.74
N LYS A 2 -20.39 -28.66 8.04
CA LYS A 2 -19.77 -27.67 8.93
C LYS A 2 -18.60 -28.35 9.65
N PHE A 3 -17.45 -27.70 9.73
CA PHE A 3 -16.42 -28.07 10.72
C PHE A 3 -15.93 -26.80 11.41
N ARG A 4 -16.05 -26.79 12.73
CA ARG A 4 -15.47 -25.82 13.67
C ARG A 4 -14.39 -26.55 14.44
N ILE A 5 -13.24 -25.92 14.65
CA ILE A 5 -12.23 -26.37 15.61
C ILE A 5 -12.13 -25.29 16.69
N PHE A 6 -12.33 -25.70 17.94
CA PHE A 6 -11.95 -24.98 19.15
C PHE A 6 -10.73 -25.68 19.74
N ALA A 7 -9.74 -24.91 20.20
CA ALA A 7 -8.79 -25.35 21.21
C ALA A 7 -8.39 -24.16 22.09
N LEU A 8 -8.24 -24.46 23.38
CA LEU A 8 -8.28 -23.62 24.58
C LEU A 8 -7.04 -23.97 25.41
N ILE A 9 -6.24 -23.02 25.94
CA ILE A 9 -5.45 -23.20 27.18
C ILE A 9 -5.30 -21.87 27.96
N THR A 10 -6.08 -21.81 29.04
CA THR A 10 -5.95 -21.28 30.43
C THR A 10 -4.94 -20.22 30.91
N ALA A 11 -5.47 -19.40 31.84
CA ALA A 11 -5.02 -19.08 33.22
C ALA A 11 -4.67 -17.60 33.48
N GLY A 12 -5.54 -16.92 34.23
CA GLY A 12 -5.31 -15.58 34.75
C GLY A 12 -4.55 -15.57 36.07
N ALA A 13 -3.80 -14.50 36.30
CA ALA A 13 -3.47 -13.98 37.62
C ALA A 13 -3.66 -12.46 37.60
N PHE A 14 -4.44 -11.96 38.56
CA PHE A 14 -4.78 -10.56 38.76
C PHE A 14 -3.77 -9.96 39.74
N LEU A 15 -3.19 -8.80 39.42
CA LEU A 15 -2.61 -7.90 40.44
C LEU A 15 -2.91 -6.44 40.05
N VAL A 16 -3.54 -5.74 40.98
CA VAL A 16 -3.91 -4.31 40.94
C VAL A 16 -2.87 -3.51 41.71
N ALA A 17 -2.42 -2.35 41.19
CA ALA A 17 -2.39 -1.09 41.93
C ALA A 17 -1.62 0.05 41.23
N LEU A 18 -2.35 1.17 41.09
CA LEU A 18 -1.97 2.59 41.18
C LEU A 18 -0.89 3.20 40.27
N GLY A 19 -1.34 4.17 39.47
CA GLY A 19 -0.68 5.49 39.41
C GLY A 19 0.24 5.73 38.23
N GLY A 20 -0.27 6.42 37.21
CA GLY A 20 0.55 7.06 36.18
C GLY A 20 -0.19 7.23 34.86
N THR A 21 -0.91 8.32 34.68
CA THR A 21 -1.03 8.88 33.33
C THR A 21 0.27 9.62 33.05
N PRO A 22 0.99 9.22 31.99
CA PRO A 22 1.44 10.28 31.09
C PRO A 22 1.24 9.94 29.62
N ALA A 23 0.87 11.01 28.92
CA ALA A 23 1.19 11.32 27.55
C ALA A 23 0.68 10.36 26.47
N THR A 24 -0.40 10.80 25.83
CA THR A 24 -0.61 10.72 24.39
C THR A 24 0.72 10.91 23.64
N ALA A 25 1.41 9.82 23.31
CA ALA A 25 2.38 9.84 22.23
C ALA A 25 1.60 9.66 20.92
N ALA A 26 0.92 10.72 20.50
CA ALA A 26 0.68 10.94 19.09
C ALA A 26 2.05 11.22 18.46
N GLY A 27 2.86 10.16 18.33
CA GLY A 27 4.10 10.19 17.59
C GLY A 27 3.72 10.56 16.18
N LYS A 28 4.07 11.79 15.79
CA LYS A 28 3.93 12.28 14.42
C LYS A 28 4.55 11.21 13.52
N ALA A 29 3.73 10.49 12.77
CA ALA A 29 4.21 9.57 11.75
C ALA A 29 5.28 10.32 10.93
N PRO A 30 6.42 9.70 10.60
CA PRO A 30 7.45 10.35 9.81
C PRO A 30 6.93 10.61 8.40
N SER A 31 6.12 11.65 8.23
CA SER A 31 5.74 12.21 6.95
C SER A 31 6.92 13.02 6.44
N GLY A 32 7.92 12.31 5.91
CA GLY A 32 8.87 12.96 5.02
C GLY A 32 8.14 13.20 3.69
N ALA A 33 7.71 14.43 3.46
CA ALA A 33 7.14 14.85 2.20
C ALA A 33 8.28 15.01 1.17
N ALA A 34 8.46 14.02 0.29
CA ALA A 34 9.25 14.23 -0.92
C ALA A 34 8.37 14.96 -1.94
N ARG A 35 8.82 16.11 -2.47
CA ARG A 35 8.05 16.86 -3.46
C ARG A 35 8.02 16.09 -4.78
N VAL A 36 6.84 15.66 -5.21
CA VAL A 36 6.64 14.99 -6.51
C VAL A 36 6.30 16.05 -7.55
N THR A 37 7.21 16.26 -8.50
CA THR A 37 6.83 16.76 -9.82
C THR A 37 6.29 15.58 -10.62
N ARG A 38 5.15 15.73 -11.30
CA ARG A 38 4.57 14.69 -12.17
C ARG A 38 5.69 13.98 -12.95
N PRO A 39 5.78 12.64 -12.94
CA PRO A 39 6.83 11.93 -13.65
C PRO A 39 6.96 12.47 -15.07
N ALA A 40 8.18 12.83 -15.46
CA ALA A 40 8.43 13.58 -16.70
C ALA A 40 8.06 12.79 -17.98
N ALA A 41 7.79 11.50 -17.89
CA ALA A 41 7.23 10.73 -18.98
C ALA A 41 6.41 9.55 -18.45
N LEU A 42 5.09 9.58 -18.69
CA LEU A 42 4.35 8.34 -18.86
C LEU A 42 4.97 7.56 -20.02
N PRO A 43 4.94 6.21 -20.03
CA PRO A 43 5.48 5.44 -21.13
C PRO A 43 4.94 5.94 -22.46
N LYS A 44 5.85 6.31 -23.38
CA LYS A 44 5.55 6.32 -24.82
C LYS A 44 5.50 4.87 -25.32
N ALA A 45 4.63 4.05 -24.74
CA ALA A 45 4.33 2.75 -25.29
C ALA A 45 3.32 2.92 -26.44
N PRO A 46 3.26 2.04 -27.45
CA PRO A 46 2.17 2.03 -28.44
C PRO A 46 0.81 1.61 -27.84
N GLY A 47 0.69 1.56 -26.51
CA GLY A 47 -0.51 1.18 -25.78
C GLY A 47 -1.27 2.41 -25.27
N VAL A 48 -2.59 2.26 -25.18
CA VAL A 48 -3.46 3.26 -24.55
C VAL A 48 -3.23 3.23 -23.03
N LEU A 49 -3.04 4.40 -22.43
CA LEU A 49 -3.07 4.55 -20.97
C LEU A 49 -4.48 4.20 -20.48
N LEU A 50 -4.59 3.09 -19.76
CA LEU A 50 -5.87 2.61 -19.27
C LEU A 50 -6.30 3.32 -17.98
N TYR A 51 -5.31 3.66 -17.14
CA TYR A 51 -5.50 4.28 -15.84
C TYR A 51 -4.18 4.89 -15.34
N ASP A 52 -4.24 6.01 -14.63
CA ASP A 52 -3.09 6.72 -14.06
C ASP A 52 -3.39 7.10 -12.59
N GLN A 53 -2.76 6.41 -11.64
CA GLN A 53 -2.90 6.70 -10.21
C GLN A 53 -2.14 7.97 -9.78
N THR A 54 -1.39 8.59 -10.69
CA THR A 54 -0.50 9.73 -10.41
C THR A 54 -1.02 11.03 -11.00
N ASP A 55 -2.30 11.08 -11.39
CA ASP A 55 -2.91 12.22 -12.06
C ASP A 55 -3.33 13.35 -11.10
N ASP A 56 -3.54 13.07 -9.81
CA ASP A 56 -3.85 14.07 -8.77
C ASP A 56 -2.95 13.99 -7.50
N PRO A 57 -1.61 14.10 -7.62
CA PRO A 57 -0.76 14.21 -6.46
C PRO A 57 -0.83 15.64 -5.92
N ASN A 58 -0.97 15.80 -4.61
CA ASN A 58 -0.89 17.10 -3.91
C ASN A 58 0.55 17.70 -3.90
N GLY A 59 1.38 17.34 -4.89
CA GLY A 59 2.78 17.72 -5.00
C GLY A 59 3.72 16.98 -4.05
N VAL A 60 3.24 15.98 -3.32
CA VAL A 60 4.02 15.19 -2.35
C VAL A 60 3.87 13.70 -2.63
N ALA A 61 4.95 12.94 -2.41
CA ALA A 61 4.94 11.49 -2.53
C ALA A 61 4.07 10.86 -1.45
N ILE A 62 3.27 9.89 -1.86
CA ILE A 62 2.47 9.06 -0.96
C ILE A 62 3.27 7.78 -0.70
N THR A 63 3.37 7.38 0.57
CA THR A 63 4.14 6.19 0.95
C THR A 63 3.52 4.92 0.39
N SER A 64 4.35 3.98 -0.05
CA SER A 64 3.97 2.62 -0.47
C SER A 64 5.24 1.78 -0.49
N GLN A 65 5.65 1.27 0.67
CA GLN A 65 6.93 0.59 0.81
C GLN A 65 6.88 -0.46 1.91
N ASP A 66 7.84 -1.37 1.82
CA ASP A 66 8.26 -2.30 2.85
C ASP A 66 9.40 -1.61 3.61
N PHE A 67 9.17 -1.24 4.86
CA PHE A 67 10.18 -0.58 5.67
C PHE A 67 11.16 -1.61 6.24
N GLU A 68 12.26 -1.11 6.80
CA GLU A 68 13.20 -1.94 7.54
C GLU A 68 12.57 -2.50 8.84
N GLY A 69 13.13 -3.61 9.34
CA GLY A 69 12.65 -4.36 10.52
C GLY A 69 12.21 -3.56 11.76
N SER A 70 12.81 -2.38 11.99
CA SER A 70 12.46 -1.52 13.13
C SER A 70 11.18 -0.70 12.92
N PHE A 71 10.70 -0.64 11.69
CA PHE A 71 9.57 0.15 11.22
C PHE A 71 8.52 -0.68 10.46
N ASP A 72 8.56 -2.02 10.51
CA ASP A 72 7.55 -2.93 9.92
C ASP A 72 6.10 -2.54 10.24
N ALA A 73 5.86 -1.95 11.42
CA ALA A 73 4.53 -1.46 11.80
C ALA A 73 3.97 -0.36 10.88
N TYR A 74 4.81 0.23 10.04
CA TYR A 74 4.47 1.26 9.06
C TYR A 74 4.46 0.75 7.62
N ASP A 75 4.71 -0.54 7.39
CA ASP A 75 4.60 -1.17 6.08
C ASP A 75 3.23 -0.90 5.48
N ASN A 76 3.23 -0.44 4.24
CA ASN A 76 2.01 0.04 3.66
C ASN A 76 2.01 -0.10 2.13
N GLN A 77 0.80 -0.30 1.59
CA GLN A 77 0.57 -0.38 0.15
C GLN A 77 -0.40 0.72 -0.24
N LEU A 78 0.02 1.58 -1.17
CA LEU A 78 -0.90 2.52 -1.81
C LEU A 78 -1.77 1.77 -2.80
N GLY A 79 -3.04 2.16 -2.89
CA GLY A 79 -3.94 1.70 -3.93
C GLY A 79 -4.99 2.75 -4.23
N ASP A 80 -5.62 2.61 -5.40
CA ASP A 80 -6.74 3.41 -5.84
C ASP A 80 -7.70 2.55 -6.67
N ASP A 81 -8.94 3.00 -6.77
CA ASP A 81 -10.00 2.33 -7.51
C ASP A 81 -9.99 2.78 -8.97
N PHE A 82 -10.13 1.82 -9.88
CA PHE A 82 -10.33 2.11 -11.30
C PHE A 82 -11.51 1.31 -11.86
N VAL A 83 -12.17 1.88 -12.86
CA VAL A 83 -13.32 1.27 -13.52
C VAL A 83 -12.93 0.81 -14.91
N VAL A 84 -13.13 -0.48 -15.18
CA VAL A 84 -13.14 -0.99 -16.56
C VAL A 84 -14.50 -0.68 -17.17
N PRO A 85 -14.60 0.12 -18.25
CA PRO A 85 -15.89 0.49 -18.83
C PRO A 85 -16.71 -0.72 -19.24
N THR A 86 -18.03 -0.64 -19.14
CA THR A 86 -18.93 -1.73 -19.52
C THR A 86 -18.67 -2.19 -20.95
N GLY A 87 -18.65 -3.51 -21.16
CA GLY A 87 -18.37 -4.13 -22.45
C GLY A 87 -16.89 -4.19 -22.83
N HIS A 88 -15.98 -3.59 -22.05
CA HIS A 88 -14.55 -3.62 -22.31
C HIS A 88 -13.86 -4.72 -21.52
N LYS A 89 -12.75 -5.22 -22.08
CA LYS A 89 -11.78 -6.06 -21.38
C LYS A 89 -10.41 -5.42 -21.54
N TRP A 90 -9.72 -5.21 -20.43
CA TRP A 90 -8.37 -4.68 -20.44
C TRP A 90 -7.36 -5.81 -20.39
N ILE A 91 -6.33 -5.72 -21.24
CA ILE A 91 -5.14 -6.56 -21.18
C ILE A 91 -4.00 -5.65 -20.73
N ILE A 92 -3.55 -5.85 -19.50
CA ILE A 92 -2.47 -5.06 -18.92
C ILE A 92 -1.15 -5.54 -19.52
N LYS A 93 -0.46 -4.65 -20.25
CA LYS A 93 0.84 -4.96 -20.89
C LYS A 93 2.02 -4.45 -20.07
N SER A 94 1.81 -3.39 -19.30
CA SER A 94 2.84 -2.71 -18.52
C SER A 94 2.20 -2.00 -17.35
N ILE A 95 2.92 -1.94 -16.25
CA ILE A 95 2.58 -1.12 -15.08
C ILE A 95 3.81 -0.28 -14.80
N VAL A 96 3.60 1.01 -14.52
CA VAL A 96 4.67 1.92 -14.13
C VAL A 96 4.38 2.43 -12.74
N ALA A 97 5.35 2.22 -11.85
CA ALA A 97 5.32 2.68 -10.47
C ALA A 97 6.46 3.69 -10.29
N PRO A 98 6.20 4.99 -10.40
CA PRO A 98 7.21 6.00 -10.17
C PRO A 98 7.52 6.07 -8.67
N GLY A 99 8.80 5.88 -8.32
CA GLY A 99 9.32 6.08 -6.97
C GLY A 99 10.06 7.41 -6.84
N VAL A 100 10.19 7.89 -5.62
CA VAL A 100 11.14 8.96 -5.27
C VAL A 100 11.92 8.54 -4.04
N ASP A 101 13.22 8.79 -4.07
CA ASP A 101 14.08 8.60 -2.92
C ASP A 101 14.19 9.87 -2.09
N LYS A 102 14.25 9.69 -0.77
CA LYS A 102 14.63 10.77 0.15
C LYS A 102 16.14 10.93 0.27
N ILE A 103 16.90 9.86 0.02
CA ILE A 103 18.37 9.81 0.10
C ILE A 103 18.86 9.33 -1.26
N ALA A 104 19.68 10.12 -1.94
CA ALA A 104 20.15 9.79 -3.27
C ALA A 104 20.89 8.43 -3.28
N GLY A 105 20.38 7.45 -4.02
CA GLY A 105 21.09 6.22 -4.36
C GLY A 105 20.45 4.91 -3.89
N ASP A 106 19.24 4.94 -3.32
CA ASP A 106 18.57 3.76 -2.76
C ASP A 106 17.21 3.48 -3.41
N LEU A 107 17.09 3.85 -4.71
CA LEU A 107 15.86 3.64 -5.47
C LEU A 107 15.75 2.14 -5.69
N THR A 108 14.86 1.49 -4.94
CA THR A 108 14.44 0.15 -5.30
C THR A 108 13.82 0.19 -6.69
N THR A 109 14.31 -0.67 -7.58
CA THR A 109 13.69 -0.92 -8.88
C THR A 109 12.63 -2.02 -8.80
N LEU A 110 12.37 -2.52 -7.59
CA LEU A 110 11.49 -3.63 -7.31
C LEU A 110 10.17 -3.10 -6.75
N VAL A 111 9.07 -3.59 -7.32
CA VAL A 111 7.72 -3.26 -6.85
C VAL A 111 6.87 -4.51 -6.81
N ASN A 112 6.02 -4.60 -5.80
CA ASN A 112 4.95 -5.58 -5.75
C ASN A 112 3.68 -4.92 -6.28
N VAL A 113 2.94 -5.63 -7.13
CA VAL A 113 1.69 -5.12 -7.70
C VAL A 113 0.58 -6.09 -7.42
N TYR A 114 -0.53 -5.59 -6.87
CA TYR A 114 -1.75 -6.34 -6.60
C TYR A 114 -2.94 -5.66 -7.26
N ILE A 115 -3.84 -6.44 -7.85
CA ILE A 115 -5.13 -5.97 -8.36
C ILE A 115 -6.21 -6.81 -7.72
N TYR A 116 -7.23 -6.16 -7.16
CA TYR A 116 -8.33 -6.81 -6.46
C TYR A 116 -9.65 -6.62 -7.20
N LYS A 117 -10.61 -7.51 -6.95
CA LYS A 117 -12.02 -7.23 -7.24
C LYS A 117 -12.50 -6.09 -6.35
N ASN A 118 -13.40 -5.27 -6.85
CA ASN A 118 -14.15 -4.35 -6.01
C ASN A 118 -15.03 -5.13 -5.00
N SER A 119 -15.05 -4.71 -3.73
CA SER A 119 -15.98 -5.15 -2.69
C SER A 119 -16.55 -3.98 -1.88
N GLY A 120 -16.98 -2.92 -2.58
CA GLY A 120 -17.48 -1.69 -1.96
C GLY A 120 -16.32 -0.72 -1.74
N SER A 121 -16.08 -0.32 -0.50
CA SER A 121 -14.93 0.53 -0.14
C SER A 121 -13.70 -0.28 0.30
N LEU A 122 -13.71 -1.60 0.08
CA LEU A 122 -12.64 -2.51 0.50
C LEU A 122 -12.19 -3.37 -0.67
N PRO A 123 -10.90 -3.74 -0.72
CA PRO A 123 -10.41 -4.74 -1.65
C PRO A 123 -11.15 -6.07 -1.45
N GLY A 124 -11.69 -6.61 -2.53
CA GLY A 124 -12.28 -7.94 -2.60
C GLY A 124 -11.22 -9.01 -2.90
N GLY A 125 -11.64 -10.10 -3.54
CA GLY A 125 -10.74 -11.18 -3.90
C GLY A 125 -9.64 -10.74 -4.88
N LEU A 126 -8.39 -11.15 -4.59
CA LEU A 126 -7.22 -10.92 -5.44
C LEU A 126 -7.47 -11.43 -6.88
N LYS A 127 -7.11 -10.60 -7.85
CA LYS A 127 -7.24 -10.88 -9.29
C LYS A 127 -5.91 -11.07 -9.98
N TYR A 128 -4.91 -10.34 -9.55
CA TYR A 128 -3.56 -10.41 -10.10
C TYR A 128 -2.56 -10.04 -9.01
N GLN A 129 -1.43 -10.72 -9.00
CA GLN A 129 -0.27 -10.32 -8.23
C GLN A 129 1.00 -10.52 -9.05
N SER A 130 1.94 -9.59 -8.87
CA SER A 130 3.32 -9.71 -9.32
C SER A 130 4.19 -9.30 -8.15
N ASN A 131 5.01 -10.22 -7.66
CA ASN A 131 5.97 -9.93 -6.62
C ASN A 131 7.36 -9.82 -7.24
N SER A 132 8.12 -8.81 -6.83
CA SER A 132 9.54 -8.76 -7.10
C SER A 132 10.26 -9.70 -6.12
N LEU A 133 11.26 -10.44 -6.62
CA LEU A 133 12.03 -11.44 -5.84
C LEU A 133 13.09 -10.78 -4.95
#